data_AF-A0A2S0MU40-F1
#
_entry.id   AF-A0A2S0MU40-F1
#
_cell.length_a   1.000
_cell.length_b   1.000
_cell.length_c   1.000
_cell.angle_alpha   90.00
_cell.angle_beta   90.00
_cell.angle_gamma   90.00
#
_symmetry.space_group_name_H-M   'P 1'
#
loop_
_entity.id
_entity.type
_entity.pdbx_description
1 polymer ?
#
loop_
_entity_poly.entity_id
_entity_poly.type
_entity_poly.pdbx_seq_one_letter_code
_entity_poly.pdbx_strand_id
1 'polypeptide(L)'
;MGLFSKMADSADLVNGMAERLGADLRSYLGRDPEINAASYRTMVYRCTTCVDQDGCRMLQSAHDRLDHAPAYCRNKQELEHPGGS
;
A
#
# COMPACT_ATOMS: atom_id res chain seq x y z
N MET A 1 20.16 1.56 7.11
CA MET A 1 18.90 1.03 7.67
C MET A 1 18.82 -0.47 7.43
N GLY A 2 18.22 -1.22 8.35
CA GLY A 2 18.05 -2.68 8.23
C GLY A 2 16.79 -3.06 7.46
N LEU A 3 16.70 -4.33 7.04
CA LEU A 3 15.56 -4.89 6.31
C LEU A 3 14.23 -4.70 7.06
N PHE A 4 14.23 -4.89 8.38
CA PHE A 4 13.03 -4.73 9.20
C PHE A 4 12.49 -3.29 9.21
N SER A 5 13.36 -2.29 9.31
CA SER A 5 12.97 -0.88 9.22
C SER A 5 12.35 -0.57 7.86
N LYS A 6 12.94 -1.07 6.77
CA LYS A 6 12.40 -0.86 5.42
C LYS A 6 11.02 -1.48 5.25
N MET A 7 10.79 -2.67 5.79
CA MET A 7 9.47 -3.30 5.75
C MET A 7 8.43 -2.53 6.55
N ALA A 8 8.80 -1.97 7.72
CA ALA A 8 7.93 -1.12 8.50
C ALA A 8 7.55 0.16 7.73
N ASP A 9 8.54 0.87 7.16
CA ASP A 9 8.29 2.06 6.33
C ASP A 9 7.41 1.75 5.11
N SER A 10 7.55 0.54 4.56
CA SER A 10 6.75 0.07 3.42
C SER A 10 5.30 -0.20 3.83
N ALA A 11 5.08 -0.72 5.03
CA ALA A 11 3.74 -0.91 5.58
C ALA A 11 3.04 0.45 5.77
N ASP A 12 3.75 1.44 6.33
CA ASP A 12 3.21 2.79 6.49
C ASP A 12 2.88 3.43 5.13
N LEU A 13 3.74 3.28 4.13
CA LEU A 13 3.47 3.78 2.77
C LEU A 13 2.27 3.10 2.12
N VAL A 14 2.09 1.80 2.29
CA VAL A 14 0.92 1.07 1.75
C VAL A 14 -0.37 1.57 2.41
N ASN A 15 -0.38 1.70 3.74
CA ASN A 15 -1.54 2.18 4.47
C ASN A 15 -1.89 3.63 4.10
N GLY A 16 -0.91 4.52 4.06
CA GLY A 16 -1.13 5.92 3.71
C GLY A 16 -1.58 6.12 2.26
N MET A 17 -1.17 5.24 1.34
CA MET A 17 -1.67 5.23 -0.04
C MET A 17 -3.12 4.77 -0.10
N ALA A 18 -3.47 3.71 0.61
CA ALA A 18 -4.84 3.21 0.67
C ALA A 18 -5.80 4.25 1.25
N GLU A 19 -5.41 4.91 2.34
CA GLU A 19 -6.19 5.99 2.97
C GLU A 19 -6.50 7.11 1.97
N ARG A 20 -5.48 7.60 1.25
CA ARG A 20 -5.65 8.67 0.26
C ARG A 20 -6.51 8.29 -0.93
N LEU A 21 -6.52 7.01 -1.31
CA LEU A 21 -7.37 6.48 -2.37
C LEU A 21 -8.81 6.20 -1.89
N GLY A 22 -9.06 6.32 -0.58
CA GLY A 22 -10.32 5.89 0.03
C GLY A 22 -10.51 4.36 0.03
N ALA A 23 -9.42 3.59 -0.17
CA ALA A 23 -9.45 2.14 -0.07
C ALA A 23 -9.48 1.73 1.40
N ASP A 24 -10.58 1.11 1.83
CA ASP A 24 -10.74 0.66 3.20
C ASP A 24 -10.06 -0.70 3.44
N LEU A 25 -8.72 -0.67 3.52
CA LEU A 25 -7.92 -1.85 3.85
C LEU A 25 -8.31 -2.43 5.21
N ARG A 26 -8.78 -1.62 6.15
CA ARG A 26 -9.15 -2.09 7.49
C ARG A 26 -10.42 -2.93 7.46
N SER A 27 -11.45 -2.47 6.75
CA SER A 27 -12.66 -3.27 6.52
C SER A 27 -12.38 -4.48 5.63
N TYR A 28 -11.47 -4.37 4.66
CA TYR A 28 -11.02 -5.51 3.87
C TYR A 28 -10.39 -6.58 4.79
N LEU A 29 -9.40 -6.22 5.60
CA LEU A 29 -8.77 -7.13 6.57
C LEU A 29 -9.77 -7.75 7.56
N GLY A 30 -10.82 -7.03 7.95
CA GLY A 30 -11.83 -7.53 8.87
C GLY A 30 -12.76 -8.61 8.30
N ARG A 31 -12.93 -8.71 6.97
CA ARG A 31 -13.87 -9.66 6.34
C ARG A 31 -13.36 -11.10 6.36
N ASP A 32 -12.09 -11.29 6.04
CA ASP A 32 -11.40 -12.57 6.11
C ASP A 32 -9.96 -12.31 6.59
N PRO A 33 -9.73 -12.33 7.91
CA PRO A 33 -8.47 -11.91 8.48
C PRO A 33 -7.27 -12.71 8.00
N GLU A 34 -7.42 -14.02 7.74
CA GLU A 34 -6.30 -14.86 7.31
C GLU A 34 -5.93 -14.61 5.85
N ILE A 35 -6.92 -14.65 4.95
CA ILE A 35 -6.68 -14.43 3.52
C ILE A 35 -6.20 -13.01 3.28
N ASN A 36 -6.84 -12.03 3.91
CA ASN A 36 -6.57 -10.63 3.63
C ASN A 36 -5.26 -10.16 4.30
N ALA A 37 -4.85 -10.77 5.42
CA ALA A 37 -3.51 -10.54 5.98
C ALA A 37 -2.40 -11.06 5.06
N ALA A 38 -2.61 -12.19 4.38
CA ALA A 38 -1.65 -12.71 3.40
C ALA A 38 -1.53 -11.77 2.18
N SER A 39 -2.65 -11.27 1.68
CA SER A 39 -2.69 -10.25 0.62
C SER A 39 -1.97 -8.96 1.03
N TYR A 40 -2.26 -8.44 2.23
CA TYR A 40 -1.60 -7.25 2.75
C TYR A 40 -0.08 -7.45 2.92
N ARG A 41 0.36 -8.58 3.48
CA ARG A 41 1.79 -8.91 3.55
C ARG A 41 2.45 -8.91 2.17
N THR A 42 1.77 -9.46 1.16
CA THR A 42 2.24 -9.43 -0.24
C THR A 42 2.40 -8.00 -0.75
N MET A 43 1.45 -7.10 -0.46
CA MET A 43 1.54 -5.69 -0.82
C MET A 43 2.75 -5.00 -0.17
N VAL A 44 3.02 -5.28 1.11
CA VAL A 44 4.19 -4.75 1.82
C VAL A 44 5.49 -5.24 1.20
N TYR A 45 5.59 -6.54 0.85
CA TYR A 45 6.79 -7.07 0.18
C TYR A 45 7.00 -6.47 -1.21
N ARG A 46 5.93 -6.31 -2.00
CA ARG A 46 5.98 -5.61 -3.30
C ARG A 46 6.45 -4.16 -3.15
N CYS A 47 5.99 -3.46 -2.11
CA CYS A 47 6.40 -2.09 -1.81
C CYS A 47 7.88 -2.01 -1.37
N THR A 48 8.31 -2.93 -0.51
CA THR A 48 9.70 -3.04 -0.01
C THR A 48 10.72 -3.20 -1.15
N THR A 49 10.32 -3.84 -2.25
CA THR A 49 11.14 -4.07 -3.45
C THR A 49 10.94 -3.01 -4.54
N CYS A 50 10.09 -2.01 -4.32
CA CYS A 50 9.90 -0.90 -5.25
C CYS A 50 11.17 -0.05 -5.35
N VAL A 51 11.49 0.39 -6.57
CA VAL A 51 12.64 1.26 -6.85
C VAL A 51 12.38 2.72 -6.49
N ASP A 52 11.10 3.11 -6.33
CA ASP A 52 10.69 4.50 -6.08
C ASP A 52 9.70 4.61 -4.91
N GLN A 53 10.15 4.26 -3.70
CA GLN A 53 9.36 4.47 -2.48
C GLN A 53 9.33 5.94 -2.07
N ASP A 54 10.38 6.70 -2.38
CA ASP A 54 10.46 8.12 -2.04
C ASP A 54 9.48 8.95 -2.87
N GLY A 55 9.25 8.60 -4.14
CA GLY A 55 8.18 9.19 -4.95
C GLY A 55 6.80 9.01 -4.31
N CYS A 56 6.49 7.81 -3.80
CA CYS A 56 5.26 7.60 -3.01
C CYS A 56 5.21 8.47 -1.76
N ARG A 57 6.33 8.61 -1.04
CA ARG A 57 6.41 9.41 0.19
C ARG A 57 6.16 10.90 -0.09
N MET A 58 6.78 11.43 -1.14
CA MET A 58 6.56 12.79 -1.61
C MET A 58 5.12 13.02 -2.05
N LEU A 59 4.58 12.12 -2.88
CA LEU A 59 3.18 12.19 -3.34
C LEU A 59 2.22 12.22 -2.15
N GLN A 60 2.39 11.33 -1.18
CA GLN A 60 1.53 11.29 0.01
C GLN A 60 1.67 12.54 0.88
N SER A 61 2.87 13.12 0.98
CA SER A 61 3.08 14.36 1.74
C SER A 61 2.45 15.59 1.09
N ALA A 62 2.26 15.57 -0.23
CA ALA A 62 1.72 16.69 -1.01
C ALA A 62 0.21 16.62 -1.21
N HIS A 63 -0.42 15.46 -0.95
CA HIS A 63 -1.82 15.20 -1.24
C HIS A 63 -2.53 14.47 -0.10
N ASP A 64 -3.65 15.03 0.37
CA ASP A 64 -4.53 14.38 1.35
C ASP A 64 -5.47 13.35 0.70
N ARG A 65 -5.67 13.43 -0.62
CA ARG A 65 -6.51 12.53 -1.40
C ARG A 65 -5.92 12.29 -2.78
N LEU A 66 -6.12 11.08 -3.30
CA LEU A 66 -5.75 10.65 -4.64
C LEU A 66 -6.95 10.00 -5.31
N ASP A 67 -7.16 10.29 -6.60
CA ASP A 67 -8.18 9.59 -7.39
C ASP A 67 -7.65 8.25 -7.92
N HIS A 68 -6.34 8.16 -8.14
CA HIS A 68 -5.66 6.98 -8.66
C HIS A 68 -4.28 6.80 -8.01
N ALA A 69 -3.86 5.55 -7.82
CA ALA A 69 -2.51 5.23 -7.44
C ALA A 69 -1.57 5.62 -8.60
N PRO A 70 -0.36 6.11 -8.31
CA PRO A 70 0.56 6.53 -9.36
C PRO A 70 0.94 5.34 -10.24
N ALA A 71 1.22 5.59 -11.52
CA ALA A 71 1.48 4.54 -12.51
C ALA A 71 2.65 3.62 -12.14
N TYR A 72 3.63 4.12 -11.38
CA TYR A 72 4.78 3.36 -10.91
C TYR A 72 4.50 2.51 -9.65
N CYS A 73 3.33 2.64 -9.01
CA CYS A 73 3.00 1.91 -7.79
C CYS A 73 2.87 0.41 -8.08
N ARG A 74 3.76 -0.39 -7.49
CA ARG A 74 3.73 -1.86 -7.56
C ARG A 74 2.45 -2.49 -6.99
N ASN A 75 1.68 -1.73 -6.22
CA ASN A 75 0.42 -2.16 -5.62
C ASN A 75 -0.81 -1.47 -6.26
N LYS A 76 -0.65 -0.77 -7.39
CA LYS A 76 -1.74 -0.01 -8.04
C LYS A 76 -3.03 -0.82 -8.18
N GLN A 77 -2.94 -2.01 -8.78
CA GLN A 77 -4.10 -2.87 -9.00
C GLN A 77 -4.81 -3.25 -7.69
N GLU A 78 -4.05 -3.70 -6.69
CA GLU A 78 -4.60 -4.13 -5.39
C GLU A 78 -5.23 -2.96 -4.61
N LEU A 79 -4.62 -1.78 -4.69
CA LEU A 79 -5.10 -0.58 -3.98
C LEU A 79 -6.34 0.02 -4.63
N GLU A 80 -6.45 -0.05 -5.95
CA GLU A 80 -7.62 0.46 -6.68
C GLU A 80 -8.76 -0.57 -6.73
N HIS A 81 -8.44 -1.87 -6.63
CA HIS A 81 -9.41 -2.98 -6.70
C HIS A 81 -9.12 -4.05 -5.63
N PRO A 82 -9.24 -3.73 -4.32
CA PRO A 82 -8.96 -4.67 -3.25
C PRO A 82 -9.91 -5.87 -3.29
N GLY A 83 -9.37 -7.06 -3.57
CA GLY A 83 -10.12 -8.31 -3.70
C GLY A 83 -10.46 -8.74 -5.13
N GLY A 84 -9.97 -8.04 -6.16
CA GLY A 84 -10.08 -8.42 -7.56
C GLY A 84 -8.81 -9.08 -8.08
N SER A 85 -8.64 -10.38 -7.82
CA SER A 85 -7.73 -11.28 -8.56
C SER A 85 -8.52 -12.48 -9.06
#